data_AF-A0A2V6YWD8-F1
#
_entry.id   AF-A0A2V6YWD8-F1
#
_cell.length_a   1.000
_cell.length_b   1.000
_cell.length_c   1.000
_cell.angle_alpha   90.00
_cell.angle_beta   90.00
_cell.angle_gamma   90.00
#
_symmetry.space_group_name_H-M   'P 1'
#
loop_
_entity.id
_entity.type
_entity.pdbx_description
1 polymer ?
#
loop_
_entity_poly.entity_id
_entity_poly.type
_entity_poly.pdbx_seq_one_letter_code
_entity_poly.pdbx_strand_id
1 'polypeptide(L)'
;MAAAEHKHPNYMAIFWYLAILTVVEIAVIYMPLPKVTIGVLLCALALGKAALVAMYFMHLRFETRTLGMVAVTPLAIATLLVFLLLPDGFAVAKRTVGVKAAVGAPAKH
;
A
#
# COMPACT_ATOMS: atom_id res chain seq x y z
N MET A 1 -16.86 -46.29 -5.43
CA MET A 1 -17.45 -44.99 -4.99
C MET A 1 -16.29 -44.03 -4.84
N ALA A 2 -16.02 -43.21 -5.87
CA ALA A 2 -14.86 -42.32 -5.88
C ALA A 2 -15.12 -41.14 -4.94
N ALA A 3 -14.27 -40.98 -3.93
CA ALA A 3 -14.28 -39.81 -3.06
C ALA A 3 -13.94 -38.58 -3.91
N ALA A 4 -14.89 -37.65 -4.02
CA ALA A 4 -14.62 -36.34 -4.60
C ALA A 4 -13.66 -35.61 -3.65
N GLU A 5 -12.39 -35.53 -4.03
CA GLU A 5 -11.40 -34.72 -3.35
C GLU A 5 -11.84 -33.26 -3.45
N HIS A 6 -12.40 -32.73 -2.35
CA HIS A 6 -12.77 -31.33 -2.24
C HIS A 6 -11.50 -30.50 -2.31
N LYS A 7 -11.16 -30.00 -3.51
CA LYS A 7 -10.06 -29.07 -3.74
C LYS A 7 -10.35 -27.76 -3.01
N HIS A 8 -9.98 -27.71 -1.73
CA HIS A 8 -10.10 -26.51 -0.91
C HIS A 8 -9.41 -25.35 -1.66
N PRO A 9 -10.06 -24.18 -1.76
CA PRO A 9 -9.39 -22.98 -2.25
C PRO A 9 -8.11 -22.80 -1.42
N ASN A 10 -6.95 -22.71 -2.07
CA ASN A 10 -5.68 -22.71 -1.38
C ASN A 10 -5.40 -21.33 -0.76
N TYR A 11 -6.13 -20.99 0.30
CA TYR A 11 -5.97 -19.76 1.08
C TYR A 11 -4.55 -19.59 1.62
N MET A 12 -3.87 -20.69 1.91
CA MET A 12 -2.46 -20.69 2.32
C MET A 12 -1.53 -20.22 1.20
N ALA A 13 -1.79 -20.59 -0.06
CA ALA A 13 -1.00 -20.08 -1.19
C ALA A 13 -1.15 -18.56 -1.36
N ILE A 14 -2.36 -18.03 -1.20
CA ILE A 14 -2.61 -16.58 -1.29
C ILE A 14 -1.95 -15.84 -0.14
N PHE A 15 -2.03 -16.38 1.07
CA PHE A 15 -1.34 -15.84 2.24
C PHE A 15 0.17 -15.71 1.98
N TRP A 16 0.81 -16.78 1.48
CA TRP A 16 2.23 -16.74 1.12
C TRP A 16 2.53 -15.73 0.03
N TYR A 17 1.66 -15.59 -0.98
CA TYR A 17 1.83 -14.59 -2.03
C TYR A 17 1.79 -13.16 -1.48
N LEU A 18 0.84 -12.87 -0.58
CA LEU A 18 0.73 -11.58 0.10
C LEU A 18 1.94 -11.33 1.02
N ALA A 19 2.39 -12.36 1.75
CA ALA A 19 3.58 -12.27 2.61
C ALA A 19 4.84 -11.94 1.80
N ILE A 20 5.04 -12.62 0.66
CA ILE A 20 6.16 -12.34 -0.25
C ILE A 20 6.08 -10.89 -0.76
N LEU A 21 4.90 -10.43 -1.19
CA LEU A 21 4.70 -9.04 -1.61
C LEU A 21 5.07 -8.03 -0.52
N THR A 22 4.84 -8.36 0.76
CA THR A 22 5.24 -7.51 1.88
C THR A 22 6.75 -7.53 2.12
N VAL A 23 7.40 -8.69 2.00
CA VAL A 23 8.87 -8.79 2.07
C VAL A 23 9.52 -7.99 0.95
N VAL A 24 8.95 -8.02 -0.25
CA VAL A 24 9.40 -7.21 -1.40
C VAL A 24 9.26 -5.71 -1.10
N GLU A 25 8.17 -5.26 -0.49
CA GLU A 25 8.04 -3.85 -0.08
C GLU A 25 9.16 -3.42 0.88
N ILE A 26 9.47 -4.24 1.88
CA ILE A 26 10.55 -3.98 2.82
C ILE A 26 11.88 -3.85 2.07
N ALA A 27 12.17 -4.76 1.14
CA ALA A 27 13.38 -4.71 0.33
C ALA A 27 13.45 -3.43 -0.53
N VAL A 28 12.34 -3.00 -1.12
CA VAL A 28 12.26 -1.78 -1.93
C VAL A 28 12.55 -0.54 -1.09
N ILE A 29 12.11 -0.49 0.17
CA ILE A 29 12.38 0.65 1.08
C ILE A 29 13.87 0.79 1.39
N TYR A 30 14.61 -0.31 1.48
CA TYR A 30 16.06 -0.29 1.75
C TYR A 30 16.92 -0.08 0.50
N MET A 31 16.32 -0.01 -0.68
CA MET A 31 17.07 0.24 -1.92
C MET A 31 17.49 1.72 -2.01
N PRO A 32 18.70 2.03 -2.52
CA PRO A 32 19.16 3.42 -2.67
C PRO A 32 18.50 4.12 -3.88
N LEU A 33 17.16 4.15 -3.91
CA LEU A 33 16.36 4.79 -4.95
C LEU A 33 15.83 6.15 -4.49
N PRO A 34 15.46 7.04 -5.45
CA PRO A 34 14.76 8.27 -5.13
C PRO A 34 13.46 7.99 -4.37
N LYS A 35 13.14 8.81 -3.36
CA LYS A 35 11.94 8.65 -2.50
C LYS A 35 10.63 8.57 -3.30
N VAL A 36 10.55 9.30 -4.41
CA VAL A 36 9.38 9.27 -5.30
C VAL A 36 9.24 7.91 -5.96
N THR A 37 10.34 7.35 -6.47
CA THR A 37 10.37 6.01 -7.10
C THR A 37 9.97 4.92 -6.09
N ILE A 38 10.50 4.99 -4.87
CA ILE A 38 10.11 4.08 -3.78
C ILE A 38 8.60 4.19 -3.52
N GLY A 39 8.07 5.41 -3.38
CA GLY A 39 6.65 5.63 -3.18
C GLY A 39 5.77 5.04 -4.30
N VAL A 40 6.16 5.25 -5.56
CA VAL A 40 5.44 4.68 -6.71
C VAL A 40 5.46 3.15 -6.70
N LEU A 41 6.61 2.54 -6.39
CA LEU A 41 6.74 1.09 -6.31
C LEU A 41 5.90 0.50 -5.16
N LEU A 42 5.91 1.13 -3.99
CA LEU A 42 5.10 0.72 -2.84
C LEU A 42 3.61 0.81 -3.17
N CYS A 43 3.17 1.89 -3.82
CA CYS A 43 1.78 2.02 -4.28
C CYS A 43 1.40 0.91 -5.27
N ALA A 44 2.28 0.58 -6.23
CA ALA A 44 2.04 -0.51 -7.17
C ALA A 44 1.94 -1.88 -6.46
N LEU A 45 2.82 -2.15 -5.49
CA LEU A 45 2.79 -3.38 -4.69
C LEU A 45 1.53 -3.47 -3.82
N ALA A 46 1.09 -2.37 -3.23
CA ALA A 46 -0.16 -2.30 -2.47
C ALA A 46 -1.39 -2.57 -3.34
N LEU A 47 -1.44 -1.97 -4.54
CA LEU A 47 -2.51 -2.24 -5.52
C LEU A 47 -2.50 -3.70 -5.99
N GLY A 48 -1.32 -4.29 -6.20
CA GLY A 48 -1.18 -5.71 -6.53
C GLY A 48 -1.75 -6.64 -5.45
N LYS A 49 -1.51 -6.33 -4.17
CA LYS A 49 -2.13 -7.05 -3.05
C LYS A 49 -3.66 -6.92 -3.08
N ALA A 50 -4.17 -5.71 -3.27
CA ALA A 50 -5.61 -5.45 -3.36
C ALA A 50 -6.26 -6.23 -4.53
N ALA A 51 -5.60 -6.28 -5.69
CA ALA A 51 -6.06 -7.05 -6.85
C ALA A 51 -6.06 -8.56 -6.59
N LEU A 52 -5.02 -9.09 -5.94
CA LEU A 52 -4.99 -10.50 -5.51
C LEU A 52 -6.11 -10.82 -4.53
N VAL A 53 -6.33 -9.94 -3.54
CA VAL A 53 -7.43 -10.10 -2.60
C VAL A 53 -8.77 -10.08 -3.34
N ALA A 54 -8.97 -9.14 -4.27
CA ALA A 54 -10.19 -9.07 -5.07
C ALA A 54 -10.39 -10.33 -5.94
N MET A 55 -9.36 -10.79 -6.65
CA MET A 55 -9.49 -11.96 -7.53
C MET A 55 -9.73 -13.26 -6.76
N TYR A 56 -9.02 -13.48 -5.64
CA TYR A 56 -9.07 -14.76 -4.92
C TYR A 56 -10.11 -14.81 -3.80
N PHE A 57 -10.45 -13.68 -3.18
CA PHE A 57 -11.54 -13.63 -2.18
C PHE A 57 -12.88 -13.17 -2.79
N MET A 58 -12.93 -12.63 -4.02
CA MET A 58 -14.19 -12.10 -4.60
C MET A 58 -14.73 -12.77 -5.89
N HIS A 59 -14.10 -13.82 -6.45
CA HIS A 59 -14.73 -14.65 -7.51
C HIS A 59 -15.23 -15.97 -6.88
N LEU A 60 -16.51 -16.31 -6.65
CA LEU A 60 -17.79 -15.93 -7.25
C LEU A 60 -18.91 -15.66 -6.19
N ARG A 61 -19.57 -14.51 -6.33
CA ARG A 61 -21.00 -14.35 -6.67
C ARG A 61 -22.16 -14.53 -5.66
N PHE A 62 -22.10 -15.05 -4.44
CA PHE A 62 -23.37 -15.13 -3.63
C PHE A 62 -23.38 -14.73 -2.15
N GLU A 63 -22.27 -14.37 -1.52
CA GLU A 63 -22.30 -13.93 -0.11
C GLU A 63 -21.23 -12.86 0.19
N THR A 64 -21.12 -11.87 -0.70
CA THR A 64 -19.94 -11.03 -0.92
C THR A 64 -19.91 -9.68 -0.20
N ARG A 65 -20.99 -9.28 0.48
CA ARG A 65 -21.06 -7.93 1.08
C ARG A 65 -20.12 -7.74 2.25
N THR A 66 -20.04 -8.71 3.17
CA THR A 66 -19.29 -8.54 4.42
C THR A 66 -17.78 -8.56 4.18
N LEU A 67 -17.27 -9.53 3.41
CA LEU A 67 -15.83 -9.60 3.08
C LEU A 67 -15.39 -8.45 2.17
N GLY A 68 -16.24 -8.03 1.22
CA GLY A 68 -16.01 -6.85 0.41
C GLY A 68 -15.96 -5.57 1.25
N MET A 69 -16.88 -5.39 2.21
CA MET A 69 -16.86 -4.25 3.13
C MET A 69 -15.57 -4.23 3.96
N VAL A 70 -15.13 -5.38 4.50
CA VAL A 70 -13.88 -5.46 5.28
C VAL A 70 -12.65 -5.10 4.44
N ALA A 71 -12.62 -5.42 3.14
CA ALA A 71 -11.52 -5.03 2.25
C ALA A 71 -11.61 -3.55 1.81
N VAL A 72 -12.83 -3.03 1.64
CA VAL A 72 -13.06 -1.63 1.23
C VAL A 72 -12.82 -0.65 2.38
N THR A 73 -13.11 -1.01 3.62
CA THR A 73 -12.90 -0.16 4.80
C THR A 73 -11.45 0.36 4.91
N PRO A 74 -10.40 -0.48 4.92
CA PRO A 74 -9.01 0.00 4.98
C PRO A 74 -8.63 0.78 3.71
N LEU A 75 -9.19 0.45 2.54
CA LEU A 75 -8.93 1.19 1.30
C LEU A 75 -9.52 2.60 1.34
N ALA A 76 -10.72 2.76 1.88
CA ALA A 76 -11.38 4.05 2.08
C ALA A 76 -10.60 4.89 3.10
N ILE A 77 -10.19 4.30 4.23
CA ILE A 77 -9.37 4.97 5.24
C ILE A 77 -8.02 5.41 4.64
N ALA A 78 -7.33 4.54 3.89
CA ALA A 78 -6.08 4.88 3.23
C ALA A 78 -6.24 6.04 2.24
N THR A 79 -7.33 6.04 1.46
CA THR A 79 -7.64 7.13 0.53
C THR A 79 -7.87 8.45 1.27
N LEU A 80 -8.69 8.44 2.32
CA LEU A 80 -8.93 9.61 3.16
C LEU A 80 -7.61 10.14 3.77
N LEU A 81 -6.77 9.26 4.31
CA LEU A 81 -5.47 9.62 4.86
C LEU A 81 -4.56 10.26 3.82
N VAL A 82 -4.51 9.78 2.58
CA VAL A 82 -3.73 10.41 1.51
C VAL A 82 -4.21 11.83 1.24
N PHE A 83 -5.52 12.05 1.15
CA PHE A 83 -6.09 13.40 0.94
C PHE A 83 -5.84 14.34 2.11
N LEU A 84 -5.89 13.84 3.34
CA LEU A 84 -5.62 14.62 4.54
C LEU A 84 -4.13 14.97 4.67
N LEU A 85 -3.25 14.01 4.37
CA LEU A 85 -1.81 14.14 4.60
C LEU A 85 -1.07 14.84 3.44
N LEU A 86 -1.62 14.84 2.22
CA LEU A 86 -1.08 15.57 1.07
C LEU A 86 -0.82 17.06 1.38
N PRO A 87 -1.82 17.86 1.81
CA PRO A 87 -1.61 19.28 2.10
C PRO A 87 -0.61 19.52 3.23
N ASP A 88 -0.64 18.70 4.29
CA ASP A 88 0.33 18.77 5.38
C ASP A 88 1.75 18.43 4.90
N GLY A 89 1.90 17.41 4.06
CA GLY A 89 3.17 17.02 3.45
C GLY A 89 3.75 18.14 2.58
N PHE A 90 2.92 18.81 1.77
CA PHE A 90 3.34 19.98 1.00
C PHE A 90 3.69 21.17 1.89
N ALA A 91 2.94 21.42 2.96
CA ALA A 91 3.22 22.48 3.92
C ALA A 91 4.57 22.25 4.63
N VAL A 92 4.85 21.00 5.05
CA VAL A 92 6.13 20.59 5.65
C VAL A 92 7.27 20.70 4.63
N ALA A 93 7.06 20.31 3.38
CA ALA A 93 8.06 20.48 2.32
C ALA A 93 8.42 21.97 2.11
N LYS A 94 7.43 22.87 2.07
CA LYS A 94 7.70 24.32 1.99
C LYS A 94 8.42 24.86 3.23
N ARG A 95 8.03 24.43 4.44
CA ARG A 95 8.68 24.83 5.70
C ARG A 95 10.13 24.38 5.77
N THR A 96 10.44 23.14 5.38
CA THR A 96 11.81 22.61 5.38
C THR A 96 12.71 23.31 4.36
N VAL A 97 12.19 23.65 3.19
CA VAL A 97 12.90 24.50 2.21
C VAL A 97 13.17 25.89 2.78
N GLY A 98 12.17 26.51 3.43
CA GLY A 98 12.32 27.84 4.04
C GLY A 98 13.34 27.89 5.18
N VAL A 99 13.33 26.89 6.07
CA VAL A 99 14.32 26.77 7.16
C VAL A 99 15.74 26.58 6.60
N LYS A 100 15.90 25.72 5.60
CA LYS A 100 17.22 25.47 4.98
C LYS A 100 17.78 26.73 4.28
N ALA A 101 16.91 27.53 3.66
CA ALA A 101 17.29 28.80 3.05
C ALA A 101 17.67 29.87 4.08
N ALA A 102 16.99 29.94 5.23
CA ALA A 102 17.31 30.87 6.30
C ALA A 102 18.65 30.56 7.00
N VAL A 103 18.99 29.28 7.15
CA VAL A 103 20.27 28.83 7.73
C VAL A 103 21.45 29.07 6.77
N GLY A 104 21.21 29.10 5.46
CA GLY A 104 22.24 29.34 4.44
C GLY A 104 22.52 30.82 4.12
N ALA A 105 21.73 31.75 4.62
CA ALA A 105 21.96 33.18 4.43
C ALA A 105 23.12 33.63 5.34
N PRO A 106 24.18 34.27 4.81
CA PRO A 106 25.25 34.78 5.67
C PRO A 106 24.65 35.83 6.62
N ALA A 107 24.94 35.69 7.91
CA ALA A 107 24.58 36.69 8.91
C ALA A 107 25.13 38.03 8.44
N LYS A 108 24.24 38.95 8.08
CA LYS A 108 24.61 40.34 7.80
C LYS A 108 25.04 40.96 9.13
N HIS A 109 26.35 40.90 9.41
CA HIS A 109 27.01 41.84 10.29
C HIS A 109 27.37 43.10 9.50
#